data_AF-A0A200QMI1-F1
#
_entry.id   AF-A0A200QMI1-F1
#
_cell.length_a   1.000
_cell.length_b   1.000
_cell.length_c   1.000
_cell.angle_alpha   90.00
_cell.angle_beta   90.00
_cell.angle_gamma   90.00
#
_symmetry.space_group_name_H-M   'P 1'
#
loop_
_entity.id
_entity.type
_entity.pdbx_description
1 polymer ?
#
loop_
_entity_poly.entity_id
_entity_poly.type
_entity_poly.pdbx_seq_one_letter_code
_entity_poly.pdbx_strand_id
1 'polypeptide(L)'
;MVINLASLLAGTATNPFGNGYFQGPAEAPLEVASACPGIYGKGAYPGYAGDLLVDSSTGATYNANGANGRKYLLPALFDPSTSSCSTLV
;
A
#
# COMPACT_ATOMS: atom_id res chain seq x y z
N MET A 1 6.54 -11.66 -0.87
CA MET A 1 7.48 -11.12 0.14
C MET A 1 7.67 -9.60 0.05
N VAL A 2 7.69 -9.00 -1.15
CA VAL A 2 7.87 -7.54 -1.31
C VAL A 2 6.76 -6.70 -0.65
N ILE A 3 5.50 -7.13 -0.74
CA ILE A 3 4.36 -6.43 -0.10
C ILE A 3 4.59 -6.29 1.41
N ASN A 4 4.88 -7.39 2.11
CA ASN A 4 5.09 -7.38 3.56
C ASN A 4 6.29 -6.51 3.97
N LEU A 5 7.38 -6.54 3.19
CA LEU A 5 8.55 -5.70 3.44
C LEU A 5 8.20 -4.21 3.24
N ALA A 6 7.45 -3.88 2.20
CA ALA A 6 6.98 -2.51 1.96
C ALA A 6 6.04 -2.03 3.06
N SER A 7 5.12 -2.89 3.54
CA SER A 7 4.24 -2.58 4.67
C SER A 7 5.04 -2.30 5.94
N LEU A 8 6.01 -3.16 6.27
CA LEU A 8 6.87 -2.99 7.44
C LEU A 8 7.69 -1.70 7.36
N LEU A 9 8.25 -1.41 6.18
CA LEU A 9 9.05 -0.21 5.97
C LEU A 9 8.19 1.05 6.10
N ALA A 10 6.97 1.03 5.54
CA ALA A 10 6.03 2.13 5.68
C ALA A 10 5.65 2.36 7.16
N GLY A 11 5.28 1.31 7.90
CA GLY A 11 4.96 1.41 9.32
C GLY A 11 6.14 1.97 10.15
N THR A 12 7.35 1.48 9.89
CA THR A 12 8.58 1.96 10.56
C THR A 12 8.86 3.43 10.25
N ALA A 13 8.64 3.87 9.02
CA ALA A 13 8.93 5.25 8.60
C ALA A 13 7.87 6.24 9.09
N THR A 14 6.59 5.86 9.08
CA THR A 14 5.50 6.77 9.42
C THR A 14 5.20 6.80 10.90
N ASN A 15 5.42 5.71 11.63
CA ASN A 15 5.07 5.62 13.04
C ASN A 15 6.12 4.88 13.90
N PRO A 16 7.41 5.29 13.89
CA PRO A 16 8.49 4.56 14.59
C PRO A 16 8.31 4.48 16.12
N PHE A 17 7.61 5.44 16.72
CA PHE A 17 7.43 5.54 18.18
C PHE A 17 5.96 5.57 18.63
N GLY A 18 5.02 5.25 17.74
CA GLY A 18 3.59 5.25 18.07
C GLY A 18 2.92 6.63 18.11
N ASN A 19 3.62 7.71 17.76
CA ASN A 19 3.12 9.09 17.80
C ASN A 19 3.18 9.82 16.44
N GLY A 20 3.43 9.08 15.35
CA GLY A 20 3.58 9.63 14.02
C GLY A 20 2.29 9.58 13.22
N TYR A 21 2.43 9.17 11.96
CA TYR A 21 1.35 9.06 11.01
C TYR A 21 0.80 7.62 10.97
N PHE A 22 -0.46 7.44 11.35
CA PHE A 22 -1.19 6.17 11.47
C PHE A 22 -2.72 6.38 11.36
N GLN A 23 -3.49 5.29 11.26
CA GLN A 23 -4.95 5.32 11.31
C GLN A 23 -5.45 4.97 12.72
N GLY A 24 -6.45 5.72 13.22
CA GLY A 24 -7.09 5.44 14.51
C GLY A 24 -6.49 6.21 15.69
N PRO A 25 -6.91 5.91 16.93
CA PRO A 25 -6.41 6.57 18.13
C PRO A 25 -5.00 6.09 18.51
N ALA A 26 -4.25 6.90 19.26
CA ALA A 26 -2.87 6.60 19.63
C ALA A 26 -2.74 5.38 20.57
N GLU A 27 -3.80 5.04 21.29
CA GLU A 27 -3.85 3.88 22.19
C GLU A 27 -4.05 2.56 21.43
N ALA A 28 -4.53 2.62 20.18
CA ALA A 28 -4.75 1.47 19.30
C ALA A 28 -4.50 1.84 17.83
N PRO A 29 -3.27 2.22 17.44
CA PRO A 29 -2.98 2.71 16.11
C PRO A 29 -2.86 1.55 15.11
N LEU A 30 -3.42 1.73 13.92
CA LEU A 30 -3.15 0.88 12.76
C LEU A 30 -2.08 1.51 11.87
N GLU A 31 -1.05 0.75 11.55
CA GLU A 31 -0.01 1.18 10.63
C GLU A 31 -0.59 1.50 9.25
N VAL A 32 0.01 2.48 8.57
CA VAL A 32 -0.54 3.08 7.35
C VAL A 32 -0.80 2.08 6.22
N ALA A 33 0.01 1.03 6.09
CA ALA A 33 -0.20 -0.02 5.11
C ALA A 33 -1.19 -1.09 5.60
N SER A 34 -1.16 -1.41 6.89
CA SER A 34 -2.06 -2.38 7.54
C SER A 34 -3.50 -1.90 7.59
N ALA A 35 -3.72 -0.58 7.56
CA ALA A 35 -5.02 0.07 7.39
C ALA A 35 -5.65 -0.17 6.00
N CYS A 36 -4.88 -0.59 5.00
CA CYS A 36 -5.29 -0.69 3.60
C CYS A 36 -5.15 -2.11 3.02
N PRO A 37 -5.68 -3.15 3.68
CA PRO A 37 -5.48 -4.53 3.25
C PRO A 37 -6.11 -4.78 1.88
N GLY A 38 -5.31 -5.30 0.95
CA GLY A 38 -5.80 -5.71 -0.38
C GLY A 38 -6.08 -4.55 -1.34
N ILE A 39 -5.82 -3.30 -0.94
CA ILE A 39 -5.97 -2.13 -1.81
C ILE A 39 -4.64 -1.90 -2.53
N TYR A 40 -4.61 -2.16 -3.84
CA TYR A 40 -3.39 -2.03 -4.65
C TYR A 40 -3.55 -1.05 -5.82
N GLY A 41 -4.78 -0.82 -6.29
CA GLY A 41 -5.11 0.18 -7.30
C GLY A 41 -6.45 0.84 -7.00
N LYS A 42 -6.78 1.88 -7.78
CA LYS A 42 -8.05 2.60 -7.66
C LYS A 42 -9.26 1.64 -7.77
N GLY A 43 -10.30 1.90 -6.99
CA GLY A 43 -11.54 1.12 -7.05
C GLY A 43 -11.47 -0.28 -6.45
N ALA A 44 -10.42 -0.62 -5.69
CA ALA A 44 -10.30 -1.91 -5.02
C ALA A 44 -11.47 -2.19 -4.05
N TYR A 45 -11.86 -3.46 -3.95
CA TYR A 45 -12.88 -3.98 -3.03
C TYR A 45 -12.62 -5.47 -2.75
N PRO A 46 -13.27 -6.13 -1.78
CA PRO A 46 -13.02 -7.55 -1.49
C PRO A 46 -13.20 -8.44 -2.73
N GLY A 47 -12.12 -9.11 -3.14
CA GLY A 47 -12.07 -9.93 -4.36
C GLY A 47 -11.56 -9.21 -5.62
N TYR A 48 -11.30 -7.90 -5.55
CA TYR A 48 -10.76 -7.10 -6.63
C TYR A 48 -9.65 -6.15 -6.14
N ALA A 49 -8.44 -6.34 -6.65
CA ALA A 49 -7.24 -5.60 -6.21
C ALA A 49 -7.23 -4.11 -6.60
N GLY A 50 -8.17 -3.68 -7.46
CA GLY A 50 -8.20 -2.35 -8.07
C GLY A 50 -7.70 -2.35 -9.52
N ASP A 51 -7.79 -1.18 -10.14
CA ASP A 51 -7.26 -0.90 -11.47
C ASP A 51 -5.73 -0.96 -11.45
N LEU A 52 -5.14 -2.08 -11.88
CA LEU A 52 -3.70 -2.29 -11.92
C LEU A 52 -3.14 -2.22 -13.34
N LEU A 53 -1.86 -1.87 -13.45
CA LEU A 53 -1.14 -1.96 -14.72
C LEU A 53 -0.91 -3.43 -15.08
N VAL A 54 -0.89 -3.74 -16.37
CA VAL A 54 -0.64 -5.10 -16.88
C VAL A 54 0.71 -5.13 -17.59
N ASP A 55 1.54 -6.11 -17.26
CA ASP A 55 2.75 -6.41 -18.00
C ASP A 55 2.40 -7.11 -19.30
N SER A 56 2.73 -6.50 -20.44
CA SER A 56 2.35 -7.01 -21.76
C SER A 56 3.03 -8.33 -22.15
N SER A 57 4.14 -8.68 -21.50
CA SER A 57 4.92 -9.89 -21.83
C SER A 57 4.48 -11.12 -21.02
N THR A 58 4.04 -10.91 -19.78
CA THR A 58 3.68 -11.97 -18.83
C THR A 58 2.20 -12.02 -18.49
N GLY A 59 1.45 -10.94 -18.76
CA GLY A 59 0.07 -10.76 -18.32
C GLY A 59 -0.09 -10.49 -16.82
N ALA A 60 1.01 -10.41 -16.06
CA ALA A 60 0.97 -10.14 -14.63
C ALA A 60 0.58 -8.68 -14.35
N THR A 61 -0.07 -8.43 -13.21
CA THR A 61 -0.45 -7.08 -12.79
C THR A 61 0.53 -6.47 -11.78
N TYR A 62 0.66 -5.14 -11.79
CA TYR A 62 1.57 -4.40 -10.93
C TYR A 62 1.08 -2.96 -10.72
N ASN A 63 1.61 -2.26 -9.71
CA ASN A 63 1.35 -0.84 -9.47
C ASN A 63 2.63 -0.01 -9.27
N ALA A 64 3.80 -0.64 -9.24
CA ALA A 64 5.07 0.04 -9.01
C ALA A 64 6.14 -0.40 -10.00
N ASN A 65 6.85 0.59 -10.55
CA ASN A 65 8.05 0.38 -11.34
C ASN A 65 9.27 0.48 -10.43
N GLY A 66 10.03 -0.62 -10.33
CA GLY A 66 11.30 -0.67 -9.63
C GLY A 66 12.50 -0.53 -10.56
N ALA A 67 13.69 -0.54 -9.96
CA ALA A 67 14.95 -0.48 -10.69
C ALA A 67 15.13 -1.69 -11.63
N ASN A 68 15.88 -1.48 -12.73
CA ASN A 68 16.20 -2.51 -13.73
C ASN A 68 14.95 -3.17 -14.35
N GLY A 69 13.89 -2.39 -14.57
CA GLY A 69 12.66 -2.86 -15.22
C GLY A 69 11.82 -3.82 -14.37
N ARG A 70 12.16 -4.01 -13.09
CA ARG A 70 11.38 -4.87 -12.18
C ARG A 70 10.03 -4.23 -11.89
N LYS A 71 9.00 -5.04 -11.82
CA LYS A 71 7.63 -4.62 -11.53
C LYS A 71 7.19 -5.24 -10.22
N TYR A 72 6.55 -4.44 -9.38
CA TYR A 72 6.13 -4.85 -8.05
C TYR A 72 4.68 -4.50 -7.80
N LEU A 73 4.07 -5.30 -6.92
CA LEU A 73 2.83 -4.95 -6.25
C LEU A 73 3.19 -4.44 -4.86
N LEU A 74 2.79 -3.22 -4.53
CA LEU A 74 3.04 -2.54 -3.26
C LEU A 74 1.69 -2.16 -2.62
N PRO A 75 1.59 -2.15 -1.27
CA PRO A 75 0.35 -1.79 -0.61
C PRO A 75 0.00 -0.32 -0.85
N ALA A 76 -1.28 0.00 -0.88
CA ALA A 76 -1.72 1.37 -0.61
C ALA A 76 -1.34 1.78 0.81
N LEU A 77 -1.12 3.06 1.01
CA LEU A 77 -0.96 3.64 2.33
C LEU A 77 -2.22 4.44 2.64
N PHE A 78 -2.65 4.43 3.89
CA PHE A 78 -3.63 5.40 4.36
C PHE A 78 -3.14 6.81 3.97
N ASP A 79 -4.03 7.77 3.88
CA ASP A 79 -3.74 9.20 3.78
C ASP A 79 -4.63 9.93 4.79
N PRO A 80 -4.05 10.65 5.78
CA PRO A 80 -4.85 11.26 6.84
C PRO A 80 -5.59 12.51 6.32
N SER A 81 -5.13 13.10 5.22
CA SER A 81 -5.73 14.31 4.65
C SER A 81 -7.04 14.00 3.93
N THR A 82 -7.14 12.83 3.31
CA THR A 82 -8.35 12.37 2.62
C THR A 82 -9.14 11.32 3.40
N SER A 83 -8.59 10.82 4.52
CA SER A 83 -9.14 9.69 5.28
C SER A 83 -9.38 8.44 4.41
N SER A 84 -8.51 8.19 3.43
CA SER A 84 -8.64 7.08 2.47
C SER A 84 -7.31 6.42 2.18
N CYS A 85 -7.32 5.24 1.55
CA CYS A 85 -6.11 4.58 1.09
C CYS A 85 -5.67 5.13 -0.28
N SER A 86 -4.47 5.67 -0.33
CA SER A 86 -3.83 6.21 -1.53
C SER A 86 -2.99 5.13 -2.21
N THR A 87 -3.28 4.90 -3.50
CA THR A 87 -2.60 3.92 -4.35
C THR A 87 -1.57 4.61 -5.26
N LEU A 88 -0.63 3.84 -5.80
CA LEU A 88 0.35 4.37 -6.76
C LEU A 88 -0.24 4.57 -8.17
N VAL A 89 -1.33 3.88 -8.48
CA VAL A 89 -2.05 3.89 -9.77
C VAL A 89 -3.56 3.92 -9.55
#